data_AF-A0A4R9JJY4-F1
#
_entry.id   AF-A0A4R9JJY4-F1
#
_cell.length_a   1.000
_cell.length_b   1.000
_cell.length_c   1.000
_cell.angle_alpha   90.00
_cell.angle_beta   90.00
_cell.angle_gamma   90.00
#
_symmetry.space_group_name_H-M   'P 1'
#
loop_
_entity.id
_entity.type
_entity.pdbx_description
1 polymer ?
#
loop_
_entity_poly.entity_id
_entity_poly.type
_entity_poly.pdbx_seq_one_letter_code
_entity_poly.pdbx_strand_id
1 'polypeptide(L)'
;MIERVFKKSRFDFDENKKYKSGSEVHSTIFIWLFSLGTLFNCDPSTMENICDTNSGSFSKTMAAKSILGDNSAHCTVSTKSGTSGFTIGGKVLGLTGSGLRLILNKETLLSLPAGSAEFSFPDKIPIGTDYEVNFVRQAQGNFCELVNPIGKISNKDIKEIEIHCYPSCNNCIVYITQNSYPANIGKASNFDSYCQSDPNYPGTGRFKVMVVDGESRRASNTTNLGDKQIDWVFKANQSYVRDNGIGIETANANGLFTGISTPITALTSDHWTGLNPDWTTSANGTCKKWTTNSPTESGIVGDAYTQDVVTLTAGKGSQLCSVNHELVCVEQ
;
A
#
# COMPACT_ATOMS: atom_id res chain seq x y z
N MET A 1 -41.45 44.36 -35.89
CA MET A 1 -40.97 42.97 -35.73
C MET A 1 -39.45 43.06 -35.65
N ILE A 2 -38.84 43.47 -34.53
CA ILE A 2 -38.50 42.68 -33.31
C ILE A 2 -37.90 41.32 -33.74
N GLU A 3 -36.64 40.92 -33.49
CA GLU A 3 -35.55 41.43 -32.63
C GLU A 3 -34.18 40.82 -33.07
N ARG A 4 -33.10 41.51 -32.64
CA ARG A 4 -31.62 41.34 -32.74
C ARG A 4 -31.11 39.89 -32.60
N VAL A 5 -30.26 39.31 -33.46
CA VAL A 5 -28.83 39.54 -33.82
C VAL A 5 -27.81 39.38 -32.68
N PHE A 6 -27.11 38.24 -32.71
CA PHE A 6 -25.85 37.92 -32.01
C PHE A 6 -24.63 38.62 -32.62
N LYS A 7 -23.68 39.13 -31.80
CA LYS A 7 -22.23 38.77 -31.85
C LYS A 7 -21.34 39.55 -30.84
N LYS A 8 -20.66 38.78 -29.99
CA LYS A 8 -19.19 38.72 -29.73
C LYS A 8 -18.35 40.00 -29.81
N SER A 9 -17.66 40.35 -28.71
CA SER A 9 -16.24 40.78 -28.74
C SER A 9 -15.56 40.70 -27.37
N ARG A 10 -14.35 40.13 -27.41
CA ARG A 10 -13.28 40.01 -26.40
C ARG A 10 -12.71 41.41 -26.08
N PHE A 11 -12.32 41.69 -24.83
CA PHE A 11 -11.54 42.88 -24.48
C PHE A 11 -10.42 42.54 -23.50
N ASP A 12 -9.19 42.78 -23.97
CA ASP A 12 -7.93 42.84 -23.22
C ASP A 12 -7.86 44.14 -22.39
N PHE A 13 -7.20 44.09 -21.23
CA PHE A 13 -6.85 45.25 -20.43
C PHE A 13 -5.39 45.64 -20.73
N ASP A 14 -5.21 46.86 -21.25
CA ASP A 14 -3.89 47.48 -21.48
C ASP A 14 -3.65 48.59 -20.44
N GLU A 15 -2.40 48.68 -20.01
CA GLU A 15 -1.84 49.55 -18.99
C GLU A 15 -1.56 50.98 -19.53
N ASN A 16 -1.47 51.93 -18.59
CA ASN A 16 -0.75 53.20 -18.70
C ASN A 16 -1.30 54.32 -19.62
N LYS A 17 -1.92 55.34 -19.01
CA LYS A 17 -1.79 56.73 -19.51
C LYS A 17 -1.81 57.79 -18.40
N LYS A 18 -0.69 58.52 -18.34
CA LYS A 18 -0.36 59.68 -17.50
C LYS A 18 -1.34 60.86 -17.72
N TYR A 19 -1.76 61.52 -16.65
CA TYR A 19 -2.38 62.86 -16.70
C TYR A 19 -1.38 63.94 -16.24
N LYS A 20 -1.17 64.96 -17.08
CA LYS A 20 -0.32 66.13 -16.85
C LYS A 20 -1.08 67.21 -16.06
N SER A 21 -0.38 67.86 -15.13
CA SER A 21 -0.83 69.03 -14.38
C SER A 21 -0.79 70.31 -15.23
N GLY A 22 -1.84 71.13 -15.13
CA GLY A 22 -1.83 72.53 -15.53
C GLY A 22 -2.00 73.41 -14.28
N SER A 23 -1.16 74.44 -14.16
CA SER A 23 -1.22 75.48 -13.14
C SER A 23 -1.29 76.84 -13.82
N GLU A 24 -2.17 77.73 -13.36
CA GLU A 24 -2.03 79.21 -13.30
C GLU A 24 -3.31 79.77 -12.60
N VAL A 25 -3.42 80.91 -11.91
CA VAL A 25 -2.61 81.78 -11.02
C VAL A 25 -3.64 82.76 -10.38
N HIS A 26 -3.54 82.96 -9.05
CA HIS A 26 -3.96 84.11 -8.19
C HIS A 26 -5.44 84.61 -8.09
N SER A 27 -5.94 84.79 -6.86
CA SER A 27 -6.12 86.12 -6.22
C SER A 27 -6.98 86.09 -4.93
N THR A 28 -6.35 86.50 -3.81
CA THR A 28 -6.85 87.33 -2.68
C THR A 28 -7.93 86.86 -1.66
N ILE A 29 -7.51 86.93 -0.38
CA ILE A 29 -8.19 87.42 0.85
C ILE A 29 -8.70 86.40 1.91
N PHE A 30 -7.88 86.30 2.97
CA PHE A 30 -8.16 86.24 4.43
C PHE A 30 -9.56 85.80 4.92
N ILE A 31 -9.57 84.77 5.79
CA ILE A 31 -9.96 84.87 7.22
C ILE A 31 -9.25 83.76 8.01
N TRP A 32 -8.76 84.16 9.17
CA TRP A 32 -7.87 83.47 10.10
C TRP A 32 -8.67 82.87 11.26
N LEU A 33 -8.09 81.82 11.88
CA LEU A 33 -8.35 81.30 13.25
C LEU A 33 -9.55 80.33 13.40
N PHE A 34 -9.49 79.23 14.15
CA PHE A 34 -8.56 78.81 15.20
C PHE A 34 -8.56 77.26 15.27
N SER A 35 -7.42 76.72 15.72
CA SER A 35 -7.03 75.37 16.16
C SER A 35 -8.12 74.27 16.27
N LEU A 36 -7.80 72.99 16.04
CA LEU A 36 -6.84 72.22 16.84
C LEU A 36 -6.63 70.86 16.13
N GLY A 37 -5.42 70.30 16.28
CA GLY A 37 -4.96 69.09 15.60
C GLY A 37 -5.94 67.91 15.63
N THR A 38 -5.79 66.97 14.71
CA THR A 38 -4.92 65.83 15.00
C THR A 38 -4.61 65.03 13.74
N LEU A 39 -3.30 64.79 13.54
CA LEU A 39 -2.67 63.55 13.09
C LEU A 39 -3.32 62.81 11.91
N PHE A 40 -2.69 62.94 10.73
CA PHE A 40 -2.62 61.84 9.77
C PHE A 40 -1.75 60.72 10.35
N ASN A 41 -2.30 59.97 11.31
CA ASN A 41 -1.85 58.61 11.56
C ASN A 41 -2.78 57.70 10.75
N CYS A 42 -2.50 57.55 9.45
CA CYS A 42 -2.91 56.32 8.79
C CYS A 42 -2.02 55.23 9.36
N ASP A 43 -2.44 54.64 10.48
CA ASP A 43 -1.99 53.29 10.80
C ASP A 43 -2.28 52.41 9.57
N PRO A 44 -1.35 51.54 9.16
CA PRO A 44 -1.62 50.62 8.07
C PRO A 44 -2.89 49.85 8.46
N SER A 45 -3.96 50.01 7.67
CA SER A 45 -5.21 49.34 7.94
C SER A 45 -4.90 47.86 8.00
N THR A 46 -4.92 47.28 9.20
CA THR A 46 -4.93 45.84 9.34
C THR A 46 -6.17 45.39 8.58
N MET A 47 -5.96 44.61 7.52
CA MET A 47 -7.05 44.01 6.77
C MET A 47 -7.79 43.08 7.73
N GLU A 48 -8.80 43.62 8.39
CA GLU A 48 -9.67 42.86 9.28
C GLU A 48 -10.61 42.01 8.44
N ASN A 49 -10.81 40.77 8.87
CA ASN A 49 -11.72 39.87 8.19
C ASN A 49 -13.17 40.39 8.38
N ILE A 50 -13.81 40.80 7.28
CA ILE A 50 -15.22 41.25 7.25
C ILE A 50 -16.18 40.17 7.78
N CYS A 51 -15.76 38.91 7.87
CA CYS A 51 -16.52 37.80 8.41
C CYS A 51 -16.17 37.39 9.84
N ASP A 52 -15.24 38.08 10.51
CA ASP A 52 -15.01 37.91 11.94
C ASP A 52 -15.99 38.79 12.70
N THR A 53 -16.88 38.16 13.48
CA THR A 53 -17.93 38.83 14.25
C THR A 53 -17.40 39.83 15.28
N ASN A 54 -16.12 39.71 15.66
CA ASN A 54 -15.47 40.59 16.62
C ASN A 54 -14.69 41.73 15.97
N SER A 55 -14.63 41.79 14.62
CA SER A 55 -13.93 42.85 13.90
C SER A 55 -14.75 44.15 13.80
N GLY A 56 -14.07 45.29 13.75
CA GLY A 56 -14.71 46.58 13.49
C GLY A 56 -15.34 46.63 12.10
N SER A 57 -14.74 45.90 11.14
CA SER A 57 -15.23 45.80 9.76
C SER A 57 -16.56 45.04 9.63
N PHE A 58 -16.76 43.97 10.41
CA PHE A 58 -18.05 43.24 10.48
C PHE A 58 -19.16 44.14 11.04
N SER A 59 -18.90 44.85 12.13
CA SER A 59 -19.88 45.75 12.77
C SER A 59 -20.35 46.85 11.81
N LYS A 60 -19.41 47.50 11.10
CA LYS A 60 -19.73 48.53 10.09
C LYS A 60 -20.59 47.98 8.96
N THR A 61 -20.31 46.76 8.51
CA THR A 61 -21.03 46.17 7.39
C THR A 61 -22.44 45.71 7.79
N MET A 62 -22.62 45.17 9.00
CA MET A 62 -23.94 44.85 9.54
C MET A 62 -24.81 46.10 9.76
N ALA A 63 -24.20 47.20 10.22
CA ALA A 63 -24.91 48.49 10.32
C ALA A 63 -25.38 48.99 8.95
N ALA A 64 -24.52 48.92 7.92
CA ALA A 64 -24.89 49.30 6.56
C ALA A 64 -26.04 48.43 6.01
N LYS A 65 -26.02 47.11 6.25
CA LYS A 65 -27.11 46.20 5.86
C LYS A 65 -28.44 46.55 6.51
N SER A 66 -28.43 46.89 7.81
CA SER A 66 -29.62 47.31 8.54
C SER A 66 -30.24 48.58 7.94
N ILE A 67 -29.42 49.57 7.60
CA ILE A 67 -29.87 50.83 6.98
C ILE A 67 -30.46 50.59 5.58
N LEU A 68 -29.87 49.66 4.83
CA LEU A 68 -30.28 49.33 3.46
C LEU A 68 -31.42 48.29 3.41
N GLY A 69 -31.86 47.75 4.56
CA GLY A 69 -32.86 46.68 4.61
C GLY A 69 -32.40 45.38 3.96
N ASP A 70 -31.09 45.16 3.85
CA ASP A 70 -30.50 43.97 3.25
C ASP A 70 -30.51 42.81 4.26
N ASN A 71 -31.44 41.87 4.06
CA ASN A 71 -31.57 40.66 4.87
C ASN A 71 -30.71 39.48 4.37
N SER A 72 -29.84 39.69 3.38
CA SER A 72 -28.96 38.63 2.88
C SER A 72 -27.90 38.23 3.92
N ALA A 73 -27.53 36.95 3.93
CA ALA A 73 -26.47 36.45 4.81
C ALA A 73 -25.16 37.21 4.54
N HIS A 74 -24.57 37.82 5.57
CA HIS A 74 -23.40 38.67 5.41
C HIS A 74 -22.11 37.86 5.23
N CYS A 75 -21.98 36.79 6.01
CA CYS A 75 -20.94 35.79 5.89
C CYS A 75 -21.59 34.45 6.17
N THR A 76 -21.83 33.67 5.13
CA THR A 76 -22.02 32.24 5.33
C THR A 76 -20.67 31.72 5.79
N VAL A 77 -20.54 31.39 7.07
CA VAL A 77 -19.54 30.40 7.44
C VAL A 77 -19.90 29.20 6.57
N SER A 78 -19.09 28.93 5.55
CA SER A 78 -19.04 27.58 5.01
C SER A 78 -18.48 26.75 6.15
N THR A 79 -19.34 26.43 7.11
CA THR A 79 -19.18 25.24 7.88
C THR A 79 -19.06 24.19 6.79
N LYS A 80 -17.87 23.61 6.62
CA LYS A 80 -17.68 22.38 5.86
C LYS A 80 -18.40 21.29 6.67
N SER A 81 -19.71 21.42 6.71
CA SER A 81 -20.69 20.66 7.48
C SER A 81 -21.99 20.74 6.67
N GLY A 82 -21.88 20.18 5.46
CA GLY A 82 -22.92 19.99 4.49
C GLY A 82 -22.65 18.64 3.86
N THR A 83 -23.19 17.60 4.49
CA THR A 83 -23.11 16.18 4.15
C THR A 83 -23.73 15.87 2.79
N SER A 84 -23.13 16.31 1.68
CA SER A 84 -23.43 15.80 0.35
C SER A 84 -22.26 14.96 -0.13
N GLY A 85 -22.34 13.67 0.09
CA GLY A 85 -21.30 12.71 -0.25
C GLY A 85 -21.70 11.33 0.24
N PHE A 86 -21.06 10.33 -0.33
CA PHE A 86 -21.35 8.94 -0.10
C PHE A 86 -20.22 8.28 0.66
N THR A 87 -20.58 7.32 1.50
CA THR A 87 -19.63 6.54 2.28
C THR A 87 -18.96 5.46 1.43
N ILE A 88 -17.72 5.14 1.78
CA ILE A 88 -16.98 4.01 1.23
C ILE A 88 -16.83 2.97 2.34
N GLY A 89 -17.32 1.77 2.08
CA GLY A 89 -17.23 0.65 2.99
C GLY A 89 -17.35 -0.69 2.27
N GLY A 90 -17.44 -1.74 3.06
CA GLY A 90 -17.41 -3.09 2.53
C GLY A 90 -17.47 -4.17 3.59
N LYS A 91 -17.35 -5.41 3.13
CA LYS A 91 -17.34 -6.62 3.98
C LYS A 91 -15.92 -7.09 4.22
N VAL A 92 -15.70 -7.72 5.37
CA VAL A 92 -14.44 -8.33 5.77
C VAL A 92 -14.71 -9.80 6.11
N LEU A 93 -13.98 -10.70 5.48
CA LEU A 93 -14.11 -12.13 5.65
C LEU A 93 -12.80 -12.70 6.18
N GLY A 94 -12.87 -13.53 7.22
CA GLY A 94 -11.72 -14.27 7.73
C GLY A 94 -10.66 -13.45 8.48
N LEU A 95 -10.94 -12.19 8.86
CA LEU A 95 -10.00 -11.37 9.63
C LEU A 95 -9.93 -11.86 11.09
N THR A 96 -8.97 -12.73 11.38
CA THR A 96 -8.67 -13.21 12.74
C THR A 96 -7.53 -12.43 13.39
N GLY A 97 -6.71 -11.79 12.56
CA GLY A 97 -5.52 -11.06 12.95
C GLY A 97 -5.77 -9.63 13.39
N SER A 98 -4.88 -9.09 14.23
CA SER A 98 -4.98 -7.72 14.73
C SER A 98 -4.11 -6.74 13.92
N GLY A 99 -4.44 -5.44 13.94
CA GLY A 99 -3.58 -4.40 13.38
C GLY A 99 -3.71 -4.17 11.87
N LEU A 100 -4.75 -4.69 11.23
CA LEU A 100 -5.08 -4.36 9.84
C LEU A 100 -5.36 -2.86 9.71
N ARG A 101 -4.75 -2.21 8.71
CA ARG A 101 -4.94 -0.78 8.47
C ARG A 101 -5.10 -0.50 6.98
N LEU A 102 -6.16 0.23 6.64
CA LEU A 102 -6.50 0.66 5.28
C LEU A 102 -6.25 2.15 5.10
N ILE A 103 -6.14 2.57 3.84
CA ILE A 103 -6.11 3.97 3.43
C ILE A 103 -7.05 4.21 2.26
N LEU A 104 -7.85 5.27 2.35
CA LEU A 104 -8.71 5.76 1.27
C LEU A 104 -8.04 6.96 0.60
N ASN A 105 -7.89 6.90 -0.73
CA ASN A 105 -7.36 8.00 -1.56
C ASN A 105 -6.02 8.56 -1.08
N LYS A 106 -5.19 7.73 -0.43
CA LYS A 106 -3.88 8.08 0.15
C LYS A 106 -3.94 9.14 1.27
N GLU A 107 -5.12 9.44 1.80
CA GLU A 107 -5.32 10.48 2.81
C GLU A 107 -5.86 9.87 4.12
N THR A 108 -6.98 9.17 4.06
CA THR A 108 -7.73 8.79 5.26
C THR A 108 -7.43 7.38 5.69
N LEU A 109 -6.95 7.24 6.93
CA LEU A 109 -6.54 5.97 7.53
C LEU A 109 -7.69 5.35 8.32
N LEU A 110 -7.90 4.04 8.15
CA LEU A 110 -8.88 3.27 8.91
C LEU A 110 -8.21 2.03 9.52
N SER A 111 -8.31 1.87 10.83
CA SER A 111 -7.81 0.68 11.53
C SER A 111 -8.95 -0.30 11.77
N LEU A 112 -8.73 -1.59 11.50
CA LEU A 112 -9.72 -2.65 11.69
C LEU A 112 -9.25 -3.63 12.77
N PRO A 113 -10.04 -3.84 13.85
CA PRO A 113 -9.74 -4.86 14.84
C PRO A 113 -9.96 -6.28 14.30
N ALA A 114 -9.36 -7.26 14.97
CA ALA A 114 -9.63 -8.67 14.69
C ALA A 114 -11.13 -8.98 14.85
N GLY A 115 -11.67 -9.81 13.96
CA GLY A 115 -13.07 -10.21 13.95
C GLY A 115 -14.03 -9.20 13.31
N SER A 116 -13.54 -8.08 12.75
CA SER A 116 -14.40 -7.20 11.96
C SER A 116 -15.03 -7.96 10.79
N ALA A 117 -16.35 -7.81 10.63
CA ALA A 117 -17.11 -8.38 9.51
C ALA A 117 -17.42 -7.34 8.42
N GLU A 118 -17.33 -6.05 8.75
CA GLU A 118 -17.60 -4.92 7.86
C GLU A 118 -16.66 -3.76 8.21
N PHE A 119 -16.48 -2.84 7.26
CA PHE A 119 -15.76 -1.59 7.47
C PHE A 119 -16.45 -0.42 6.76
N SER A 120 -16.25 0.80 7.27
CA SER A 120 -16.65 2.04 6.61
C SER A 120 -15.65 3.13 6.96
N PHE A 121 -15.17 3.86 5.96
CA PHE A 121 -14.41 5.08 6.19
C PHE A 121 -15.33 6.16 6.77
N PRO A 122 -14.81 7.06 7.64
CA PRO A 122 -15.58 8.15 8.22
C PRO A 122 -15.91 9.25 7.22
N ASP A 123 -15.12 9.36 6.14
CA ASP A 123 -15.28 10.41 5.14
C ASP A 123 -16.43 10.15 4.19
N LYS A 124 -17.12 11.23 3.82
CA LYS A 124 -18.11 11.24 2.75
C LYS A 124 -17.48 11.84 1.50
N ILE A 125 -17.50 11.09 0.41
CA ILE A 125 -16.85 11.46 -0.85
C ILE A 125 -17.92 12.01 -1.83
N PRO A 126 -17.70 13.17 -2.48
CA PRO A 126 -18.66 13.74 -3.43
C PRO A 126 -18.89 12.89 -4.69
N ILE A 127 -20.05 13.07 -5.33
CA ILE A 127 -20.39 12.46 -6.62
C ILE A 127 -19.34 12.79 -7.68
N GLY A 128 -19.00 11.81 -8.51
CA GLY A 128 -18.07 11.93 -9.63
C GLY A 128 -16.60 11.77 -9.26
N THR A 129 -16.28 11.70 -7.96
CA THR A 129 -14.93 11.49 -7.45
C THR A 129 -14.53 10.02 -7.53
N ASP A 130 -13.30 9.74 -7.92
CA ASP A 130 -12.74 8.39 -7.85
C ASP A 130 -12.39 8.01 -6.40
N TYR A 131 -12.53 6.74 -6.07
CA TYR A 131 -12.06 6.16 -4.82
C TYR A 131 -11.05 5.05 -5.13
N GLU A 132 -10.05 4.93 -4.26
CA GLU A 132 -9.08 3.85 -4.22
C GLU A 132 -8.78 3.50 -2.77
N VAL A 133 -9.04 2.24 -2.40
CA VAL A 133 -8.71 1.68 -1.08
C VAL A 133 -7.45 0.84 -1.21
N ASN A 134 -6.48 1.05 -0.33
CA ASN A 134 -5.26 0.26 -0.24
C ASN A 134 -5.00 -0.22 1.19
N PHE A 135 -4.16 -1.24 1.34
CA PHE A 135 -3.59 -1.60 2.64
C PHE A 135 -2.42 -0.68 2.98
N VAL A 136 -2.42 -0.16 4.20
CA VAL A 136 -1.22 0.44 4.83
C VAL A 136 -0.43 -0.62 5.56
N ARG A 137 -1.14 -1.56 6.19
CA ARG A 137 -0.55 -2.65 6.95
C ARG A 137 -1.48 -3.86 6.95
N GLN A 138 -0.92 -5.05 6.75
CA GLN A 138 -1.61 -6.33 6.87
C GLN A 138 -1.86 -6.70 8.35
N ALA A 139 -2.91 -7.47 8.60
CA ALA A 139 -3.21 -7.95 9.96
C ALA A 139 -2.20 -9.00 10.41
N GLN A 140 -1.95 -9.09 11.71
CA GLN A 140 -1.06 -10.11 12.24
C GLN A 140 -1.67 -11.50 12.17
N GLY A 141 -0.97 -12.45 11.55
CA GLY A 141 -1.48 -13.82 11.43
C GLY A 141 -2.42 -14.00 10.24
N ASN A 142 -2.61 -12.95 9.42
CA ASN A 142 -3.46 -13.00 8.23
C ASN A 142 -2.82 -12.30 7.04
N PHE A 143 -3.06 -12.82 5.84
CA PHE A 143 -2.85 -12.11 4.59
C PHE A 143 -4.22 -11.78 3.99
N CYS A 144 -4.49 -10.49 3.78
CA CYS A 144 -5.76 -10.00 3.29
C CYS A 144 -5.62 -9.46 1.86
N GLU A 145 -6.61 -9.77 1.02
CA GLU A 145 -6.74 -9.28 -0.35
C GLU A 145 -7.96 -8.35 -0.48
N LEU A 146 -7.89 -7.39 -1.39
CA LEU A 146 -8.96 -6.45 -1.69
C LEU A 146 -9.65 -6.84 -3.01
N VAL A 147 -10.98 -6.88 -2.99
CA VAL A 147 -11.82 -7.06 -4.18
C VAL A 147 -12.61 -5.78 -4.42
N ASN A 148 -12.61 -5.30 -5.66
CA ASN A 148 -13.21 -4.02 -6.08
C ASN A 148 -12.72 -2.76 -5.31
N PRO A 149 -11.40 -2.60 -5.03
CA PRO A 149 -10.91 -1.49 -4.21
C PRO A 149 -10.99 -0.11 -4.89
N ILE A 150 -11.23 -0.06 -6.20
CA ILE A 150 -11.19 1.16 -7.01
C ILE A 150 -12.54 1.35 -7.72
N GLY A 151 -13.00 2.60 -7.81
CA GLY A 151 -14.20 2.94 -8.56
C GLY A 151 -14.49 4.43 -8.53
N LYS A 152 -15.72 4.81 -8.91
CA LYS A 152 -16.19 6.20 -8.90
C LYS A 152 -17.48 6.34 -8.10
N ILE A 153 -17.57 7.39 -7.29
CA ILE A 153 -18.79 7.72 -6.57
C ILE A 153 -19.87 8.15 -7.57
N SER A 154 -21.00 7.48 -7.51
CA SER A 154 -22.21 7.84 -8.27
C SER A 154 -23.21 8.51 -7.33
N ASN A 155 -24.41 7.99 -7.17
CA ASN A 155 -25.43 8.54 -6.27
C ASN A 155 -25.80 7.59 -5.11
N LYS A 156 -24.88 6.69 -4.75
CA LYS A 156 -25.05 5.71 -3.67
C LYS A 156 -23.76 5.49 -2.88
N ASP A 157 -23.93 5.05 -1.64
CA ASP A 157 -22.85 4.52 -0.82
C ASP A 157 -22.22 3.30 -1.52
N ILE A 158 -20.90 3.19 -1.42
CA ILE A 158 -20.16 2.03 -1.90
C ILE A 158 -20.06 1.04 -0.73
N LYS A 159 -20.59 -0.16 -0.94
CA LYS A 159 -20.60 -1.27 0.04
C LYS A 159 -20.10 -2.58 -0.56
N GLU A 160 -19.69 -2.56 -1.82
CA GLU A 160 -19.31 -3.72 -2.64
C GLU A 160 -17.81 -4.06 -2.58
N ILE A 161 -17.03 -3.33 -1.76
CA ILE A 161 -15.63 -3.67 -1.50
C ILE A 161 -15.60 -4.88 -0.58
N GLU A 162 -14.76 -5.86 -0.89
CA GLU A 162 -14.56 -7.02 -0.02
C GLU A 162 -13.09 -7.14 0.39
N ILE A 163 -12.87 -7.53 1.64
CA ILE A 163 -11.55 -7.88 2.17
C ILE A 163 -11.59 -9.36 2.54
N HIS A 164 -10.77 -10.16 1.86
CA HIS A 164 -10.68 -11.61 2.09
C HIS A 164 -9.36 -11.90 2.79
N CYS A 165 -9.43 -12.28 4.07
CA CYS A 165 -8.27 -12.57 4.88
C CYS A 165 -8.12 -14.08 5.09
N TYR A 166 -6.89 -14.56 4.91
CA TYR A 166 -6.51 -15.95 5.10
C TYR A 166 -5.47 -16.04 6.21
N PRO A 167 -5.47 -17.08 7.06
CA PRO A 167 -4.37 -17.32 7.98
C PRO A 167 -3.02 -17.29 7.24
N SER A 168 -2.07 -16.53 7.78
CA SER A 168 -0.72 -16.41 7.24
C SER A 168 0.23 -16.06 8.37
N CYS A 169 1.39 -16.71 8.45
CA CYS A 169 2.45 -16.29 9.35
C CYS A 169 2.94 -14.87 8.99
N ASN A 170 3.17 -14.01 9.99
CA ASN A 170 3.65 -12.63 9.78
C ASN A 170 5.18 -12.53 9.70
N ASN A 171 5.85 -13.44 10.41
CA ASN A 171 7.27 -13.71 10.34
C ASN A 171 7.36 -15.21 10.18
N CYS A 172 7.18 -15.67 8.95
CA CYS A 172 7.07 -17.08 8.65
C CYS A 172 8.38 -17.78 8.98
N ILE A 173 8.29 -18.86 9.75
CA ILE A 173 9.45 -19.65 10.12
C ILE A 173 9.95 -20.41 8.89
N VAL A 174 11.27 -20.33 8.67
CA VAL A 174 12.01 -21.21 7.77
C VAL A 174 13.05 -21.93 8.59
N TYR A 175 13.11 -23.26 8.47
CA TYR A 175 14.14 -24.06 9.11
C TYR A 175 14.65 -25.15 8.17
N ILE A 176 15.84 -25.65 8.48
CA ILE A 176 16.45 -26.81 7.84
C ILE A 176 16.16 -28.05 8.69
N THR A 177 15.74 -29.13 8.06
CA THR A 177 15.55 -30.41 8.76
C THR A 177 16.84 -30.92 9.38
N GLN A 178 16.75 -31.54 10.55
CA GLN A 178 17.91 -32.20 11.17
C GLN A 178 18.35 -33.41 10.36
N ASN A 179 17.40 -34.15 9.79
CA ASN A 179 17.69 -35.34 9.00
C ASN A 179 17.82 -35.02 7.51
N SER A 180 18.52 -35.91 6.80
CA SER A 180 18.57 -35.93 5.35
C SER A 180 17.61 -36.97 4.77
N TYR A 181 16.92 -36.61 3.69
CA TYR A 181 15.84 -37.40 3.09
C TYR A 181 16.17 -37.84 1.65
N PRO A 182 15.67 -39.01 1.21
CA PRO A 182 15.91 -39.52 -0.13
C PRO A 182 15.05 -38.82 -1.19
N ALA A 183 15.54 -38.79 -2.43
CA ALA A 183 14.84 -38.15 -3.55
C ALA A 183 13.57 -38.89 -4.03
N ASN A 184 13.48 -40.22 -3.88
CA ASN A 184 12.41 -41.04 -4.47
C ASN A 184 11.13 -41.06 -3.63
N ILE A 185 10.37 -39.96 -3.65
CA ILE A 185 9.12 -39.78 -2.88
C ILE A 185 7.87 -39.69 -3.79
N GLY A 186 8.05 -39.79 -5.11
CA GLY A 186 7.01 -39.79 -6.14
C GLY A 186 6.69 -38.42 -6.74
N LYS A 187 6.75 -37.34 -5.95
CA LYS A 187 6.60 -35.94 -6.41
C LYS A 187 7.04 -34.94 -5.34
N ALA A 188 7.34 -33.71 -5.72
CA ALA A 188 7.88 -32.69 -4.82
C ALA A 188 6.97 -32.41 -3.61
N SER A 189 5.65 -32.31 -3.81
CA SER A 189 4.71 -32.02 -2.72
C SER A 189 4.68 -33.07 -1.61
N ASN A 190 5.13 -34.31 -1.88
CA ASN A 190 5.14 -35.35 -0.86
C ASN A 190 6.24 -35.15 0.19
N PHE A 191 7.25 -34.30 -0.07
CA PHE A 191 8.26 -33.97 0.92
C PHE A 191 7.68 -33.24 2.14
N ASP A 192 6.52 -32.58 2.01
CA ASP A 192 5.92 -31.77 3.08
C ASP A 192 5.68 -32.56 4.38
N SER A 193 5.37 -33.85 4.29
CA SER A 193 5.17 -34.69 5.48
C SER A 193 6.43 -34.82 6.33
N TYR A 194 7.61 -34.69 5.72
CA TYR A 194 8.87 -34.79 6.45
C TYR A 194 9.10 -33.61 7.39
N CYS A 195 8.67 -32.41 7.02
CA CYS A 195 8.79 -31.24 7.90
C CYS A 195 8.16 -31.51 9.27
N GLN A 196 6.92 -31.99 9.31
CA GLN A 196 6.21 -32.23 10.57
C GLN A 196 6.77 -33.41 11.38
N SER A 197 7.47 -34.34 10.73
CA SER A 197 8.07 -35.50 11.37
C SER A 197 9.51 -35.28 11.85
N ASP A 198 10.16 -34.23 11.34
CA ASP A 198 11.57 -33.96 11.63
C ASP A 198 11.75 -33.38 13.04
N PRO A 199 12.82 -33.72 13.77
CA PRO A 199 13.05 -33.18 15.10
C PRO A 199 13.22 -31.66 15.18
N ASN A 200 13.62 -30.98 14.09
CA ASN A 200 13.70 -29.51 14.06
C ASN A 200 12.33 -28.84 13.85
N TYR A 201 11.24 -29.61 13.72
CA TYR A 201 9.90 -29.05 13.66
C TYR A 201 9.59 -28.19 14.90
N PRO A 202 9.15 -26.92 14.74
CA PRO A 202 8.88 -26.03 15.89
C PRO A 202 7.73 -26.48 16.82
N GLY A 203 7.02 -27.55 16.48
CA GLY A 203 5.91 -28.10 17.27
C GLY A 203 4.52 -27.61 16.85
N THR A 204 4.44 -26.45 16.20
CA THR A 204 3.19 -25.87 15.68
C THR A 204 3.39 -25.33 14.27
N GLY A 205 2.27 -25.06 13.57
CA GLY A 205 2.29 -24.52 12.22
C GLY A 205 2.16 -25.59 11.14
N ARG A 206 1.96 -25.15 9.90
CA ARG A 206 1.98 -26.02 8.72
C ARG A 206 3.15 -25.60 7.85
N PHE A 207 3.87 -26.57 7.32
CA PHE A 207 5.07 -26.32 6.54
C PHE A 207 4.96 -26.99 5.19
N LYS A 208 5.52 -26.32 4.18
CA LYS A 208 5.81 -26.91 2.87
C LYS A 208 7.31 -26.94 2.65
N VAL A 209 7.77 -27.94 1.92
CA VAL A 209 9.17 -28.05 1.53
C VAL A 209 9.43 -27.25 0.27
N MET A 210 10.51 -26.47 0.29
CA MET A 210 11.04 -25.71 -0.84
C MET A 210 11.78 -26.64 -1.81
N VAL A 211 11.02 -27.51 -2.48
CA VAL A 211 11.49 -28.43 -3.53
C VAL A 211 10.51 -28.35 -4.69
N VAL A 212 10.99 -28.31 -5.93
CA VAL A 212 10.15 -28.21 -7.13
C VAL A 212 10.34 -29.40 -8.06
N ASP A 213 9.31 -29.72 -8.84
CA ASP A 213 9.35 -30.67 -9.94
C ASP A 213 8.72 -30.12 -11.23
N GLY A 214 8.16 -28.91 -11.17
CA GLY A 214 7.51 -28.24 -12.29
C GLY A 214 6.07 -28.70 -12.53
N GLU A 215 5.57 -29.70 -11.78
CA GLU A 215 4.23 -30.29 -11.94
C GLU A 215 3.41 -30.20 -10.66
N SER A 216 3.89 -30.79 -9.56
CA SER A 216 3.25 -30.70 -8.26
C SER A 216 3.65 -29.44 -7.51
N ARG A 217 4.84 -28.89 -7.78
CA ARG A 217 5.32 -27.64 -7.21
C ARG A 217 6.24 -26.89 -8.17
N ARG A 218 6.03 -25.57 -8.30
CA ARG A 218 6.80 -24.69 -9.18
C ARG A 218 6.85 -23.25 -8.66
N ALA A 219 8.04 -22.67 -8.65
CA ALA A 219 8.29 -21.27 -8.25
C ALA A 219 8.04 -20.27 -9.38
N SER A 220 8.51 -20.60 -10.59
CA SER A 220 8.34 -19.74 -11.75
C SER A 220 8.39 -20.57 -13.03
N ASN A 221 7.63 -20.15 -14.05
CA ASN A 221 7.72 -20.71 -15.40
C ASN A 221 8.75 -19.95 -16.25
N THR A 222 8.91 -18.65 -16.00
CA THR A 222 9.85 -17.76 -16.69
C THR A 222 10.91 -17.28 -15.70
N THR A 223 12.16 -17.13 -16.15
CA THR A 223 13.30 -16.64 -15.36
C THR A 223 12.93 -15.44 -14.49
N ASN A 224 13.08 -15.59 -13.17
CA ASN A 224 12.92 -14.56 -12.13
C ASN A 224 11.55 -13.84 -12.07
N LEU A 225 10.50 -14.33 -12.75
CA LEU A 225 9.21 -13.63 -12.77
C LEU A 225 8.27 -14.05 -11.63
N GLY A 226 8.34 -15.29 -11.17
CA GLY A 226 7.35 -15.87 -10.25
C GLY A 226 6.00 -16.12 -10.92
N ASP A 227 5.97 -16.26 -12.25
CA ASP A 227 4.74 -16.47 -13.02
C ASP A 227 4.34 -17.95 -13.04
N LYS A 228 3.02 -18.21 -13.09
CA LYS A 228 2.44 -19.56 -13.13
C LYS A 228 2.96 -20.47 -12.01
N GLN A 229 3.01 -19.96 -10.78
CA GLN A 229 3.32 -20.75 -9.59
C GLN A 229 2.34 -21.93 -9.43
N ILE A 230 2.86 -23.07 -8.96
CA ILE A 230 2.06 -24.22 -8.55
C ILE A 230 2.46 -24.54 -7.12
N ASP A 231 1.48 -24.53 -6.22
CA ASP A 231 1.65 -24.88 -4.80
C ASP A 231 2.93 -24.30 -4.17
N TRP A 232 3.21 -23.02 -4.49
CA TRP A 232 4.46 -22.38 -4.12
C TRP A 232 4.54 -22.12 -2.62
N VAL A 233 5.77 -22.10 -2.10
CA VAL A 233 6.05 -22.13 -0.65
C VAL A 233 6.19 -20.74 -0.04
N PHE A 234 6.65 -19.76 -0.82
CA PHE A 234 6.86 -18.38 -0.36
C PHE A 234 5.74 -17.47 -0.84
N LYS A 235 5.30 -16.56 0.03
CA LYS A 235 4.19 -15.63 -0.21
C LYS A 235 4.73 -14.25 -0.57
N ALA A 236 3.91 -13.51 -1.32
CA ALA A 236 4.24 -12.15 -1.74
C ALA A 236 4.43 -11.20 -0.55
N ASN A 237 5.48 -10.40 -0.56
CA ASN A 237 5.78 -9.37 0.45
C ASN A 237 5.84 -9.91 1.89
N GLN A 238 6.17 -11.19 2.04
CA GLN A 238 6.19 -11.88 3.32
C GLN A 238 7.60 -11.89 3.91
N SER A 239 7.71 -11.52 5.19
CA SER A 239 8.94 -11.61 5.97
C SER A 239 9.15 -13.04 6.47
N TYR A 240 10.38 -13.54 6.31
CA TYR A 240 10.79 -14.88 6.74
C TYR A 240 11.91 -14.80 7.77
N VAL A 241 11.80 -15.62 8.80
CA VAL A 241 12.73 -15.68 9.93
C VAL A 241 13.15 -17.13 10.16
N ARG A 242 14.30 -17.32 10.79
CA ARG A 242 14.68 -18.61 11.37
C ARG A 242 13.77 -18.96 12.55
N ASP A 243 13.79 -20.22 12.97
CA ASP A 243 13.13 -20.71 14.19
C ASP A 243 13.49 -19.91 15.46
N ASN A 244 14.71 -19.40 15.54
CA ASN A 244 15.19 -18.55 16.63
C ASN A 244 14.82 -17.06 16.48
N GLY A 245 14.02 -16.69 15.47
CA GLY A 245 13.54 -15.33 15.22
C GLY A 245 14.51 -14.41 14.47
N ILE A 246 15.70 -14.87 14.08
CA ILE A 246 16.63 -14.08 13.26
C ILE A 246 16.04 -13.92 11.85
N GLY A 247 15.99 -12.68 11.35
CA GLY A 247 15.48 -12.37 10.02
C GLY A 247 16.36 -12.95 8.91
N ILE A 248 15.73 -13.63 7.94
CA ILE A 248 16.37 -14.12 6.72
C ILE A 248 16.29 -13.04 5.66
N GLU A 249 15.06 -12.77 5.17
CA GLU A 249 14.75 -11.74 4.19
C GLU A 249 13.22 -11.59 4.02
N THR A 250 12.78 -10.53 3.35
CA THR A 250 11.40 -10.37 2.86
C THR A 250 11.28 -10.74 1.38
N ALA A 251 10.36 -11.63 1.04
CA ALA A 251 10.08 -11.99 -0.35
C ALA A 251 9.45 -10.81 -1.11
N ASN A 252 9.67 -10.74 -2.43
CA ASN A 252 9.12 -9.68 -3.28
C ASN A 252 7.61 -9.87 -3.53
N ALA A 253 7.01 -9.00 -4.35
CA ALA A 253 5.59 -9.06 -4.69
C ALA A 253 5.14 -10.33 -5.44
N ASN A 254 6.09 -11.11 -5.96
CA ASN A 254 5.83 -12.40 -6.62
C ASN A 254 6.20 -13.59 -5.71
N GLY A 255 6.50 -13.35 -4.44
CA GLY A 255 6.88 -14.41 -3.50
C GLY A 255 8.23 -15.04 -3.82
N LEU A 256 9.16 -14.31 -4.45
CA LEU A 256 10.54 -14.75 -4.69
C LEU A 256 11.53 -13.85 -3.94
N PHE A 257 12.71 -14.37 -3.62
CA PHE A 257 13.79 -13.57 -3.06
C PHE A 257 14.68 -13.00 -4.16
N THR A 258 15.09 -11.75 -4.01
CA THR A 258 16.05 -11.07 -4.91
C THR A 258 17.46 -11.00 -4.33
N GLY A 259 17.59 -11.28 -3.03
CA GLY A 259 18.81 -11.42 -2.27
C GLY A 259 18.49 -12.13 -0.95
N ILE A 260 19.52 -12.45 -0.16
CA ILE A 260 19.35 -13.03 1.17
C ILE A 260 20.33 -12.33 2.12
N SER A 261 19.79 -11.56 3.05
CA SER A 261 20.60 -10.78 4.01
C SER A 261 21.28 -11.67 5.05
N THR A 262 20.57 -12.69 5.54
CA THR A 262 21.09 -13.66 6.50
C THR A 262 20.85 -15.07 5.97
N PRO A 263 21.81 -16.01 6.05
CA PRO A 263 21.60 -17.37 5.57
C PRO A 263 20.43 -18.05 6.29
N ILE A 264 19.97 -19.20 5.80
CA ILE A 264 18.87 -19.93 6.46
C ILE A 264 19.36 -20.61 7.74
N THR A 265 20.61 -21.07 7.75
CA THR A 265 21.22 -21.74 8.91
C THR A 265 22.58 -21.12 9.29
N ALA A 266 23.09 -21.45 10.47
CA ALA A 266 24.41 -21.04 10.95
C ALA A 266 25.51 -22.07 10.63
N LEU A 267 25.14 -23.24 10.13
CA LEU A 267 26.05 -24.33 9.77
C LEU A 267 25.91 -24.64 8.28
N THR A 268 26.91 -25.30 7.69
CA THR A 268 26.82 -25.76 6.30
C THR A 268 25.71 -26.79 6.16
N SER A 269 24.86 -26.62 5.16
CA SER A 269 23.69 -27.47 4.92
C SER A 269 23.36 -27.51 3.44
N ASP A 270 23.14 -28.72 2.95
CA ASP A 270 22.89 -29.02 1.56
C ASP A 270 21.49 -29.64 1.48
N HIS A 271 20.59 -28.98 0.75
CA HIS A 271 19.19 -29.38 0.68
C HIS A 271 18.69 -29.51 -0.75
N TRP A 272 17.73 -30.40 -0.96
CA TRP A 272 17.06 -30.51 -2.25
C TRP A 272 16.32 -29.23 -2.61
N THR A 273 16.37 -28.85 -3.89
CA THR A 273 15.57 -27.73 -4.43
C THR A 273 14.91 -28.08 -5.75
N GLY A 274 15.65 -28.68 -6.69
CA GLY A 274 15.19 -28.84 -8.08
C GLY A 274 15.10 -27.54 -8.88
N LEU A 275 15.60 -26.43 -8.35
CA LEU A 275 15.54 -25.09 -8.95
C LEU A 275 16.84 -24.77 -9.70
N ASN A 276 16.72 -24.04 -10.81
CA ASN A 276 17.84 -23.30 -11.38
C ASN A 276 18.08 -22.00 -10.56
N PRO A 277 19.25 -21.34 -10.69
CA PRO A 277 19.52 -20.07 -10.01
C PRO A 277 18.50 -18.95 -10.25
N ASP A 278 17.69 -19.06 -11.31
CA ASP A 278 16.74 -18.06 -11.77
C ASP A 278 15.27 -18.37 -11.40
N TRP A 279 15.06 -19.20 -10.37
CA TRP A 279 13.76 -19.66 -9.89
C TRP A 279 12.94 -20.51 -10.87
N THR A 280 13.48 -20.88 -12.04
CA THR A 280 12.83 -21.86 -12.90
C THR A 280 13.09 -23.28 -12.41
N THR A 281 12.18 -24.20 -12.68
CA THR A 281 12.41 -25.62 -12.40
C THR A 281 13.47 -26.18 -13.35
N SER A 282 14.44 -26.92 -12.81
CA SER A 282 15.43 -27.63 -13.62
C SER A 282 14.79 -28.79 -14.37
N ALA A 283 14.88 -28.81 -15.70
CA ALA A 283 14.27 -29.86 -16.52
C ALA A 283 14.86 -31.26 -16.25
N ASN A 284 16.16 -31.33 -15.95
CA ASN A 284 16.88 -32.59 -15.71
C ASN A 284 17.39 -32.75 -14.28
N GLY A 285 17.31 -31.70 -13.45
CA GLY A 285 17.86 -31.68 -12.11
C GLY A 285 16.81 -31.87 -11.01
N THR A 286 15.89 -32.81 -11.19
CA THR A 286 14.82 -33.11 -10.21
C THR A 286 14.73 -34.59 -9.88
N CYS A 287 15.77 -35.39 -10.12
CA CYS A 287 15.72 -36.84 -9.89
C CYS A 287 14.50 -37.49 -10.58
N LYS A 288 14.30 -37.16 -11.86
CA LYS A 288 13.10 -37.52 -12.64
C LYS A 288 11.80 -37.15 -11.91
N LYS A 289 11.68 -35.90 -11.46
CA LYS A 289 10.53 -35.41 -10.66
C LYS A 289 10.34 -36.19 -9.36
N TRP A 290 11.45 -36.52 -8.71
CA TRP A 290 11.51 -37.16 -7.40
C TRP A 290 10.95 -38.59 -7.42
N THR A 291 11.09 -39.31 -8.54
CA THR A 291 10.67 -40.71 -8.69
C THR A 291 11.83 -41.70 -8.74
N THR A 292 13.06 -41.24 -8.45
CA THR A 292 14.24 -42.11 -8.46
C THR A 292 15.29 -41.69 -7.44
N ASN A 293 16.04 -42.66 -6.95
CA ASN A 293 17.26 -42.50 -6.15
C ASN A 293 18.48 -43.14 -6.85
N SER A 294 18.42 -43.26 -8.17
CA SER A 294 19.50 -43.86 -8.96
C SER A 294 20.79 -43.04 -8.85
N PRO A 295 21.98 -43.67 -8.73
CA PRO A 295 23.26 -42.98 -8.75
C PRO A 295 23.63 -42.44 -10.15
N THR A 296 22.84 -42.72 -11.19
CA THR A 296 23.05 -42.20 -12.56
C THR A 296 22.21 -40.97 -12.86
N GLU A 297 21.32 -40.60 -11.94
CA GLU A 297 20.42 -39.46 -12.08
C GLU A 297 20.89 -38.34 -11.15
N SER A 298 20.47 -37.11 -11.43
CA SER A 298 20.86 -35.97 -10.61
C SER A 298 19.69 -35.06 -10.24
N GLY A 299 19.85 -34.41 -9.09
CA GLY A 299 18.94 -33.40 -8.55
C GLY A 299 19.73 -32.13 -8.22
N ILE A 300 19.08 -30.97 -8.33
CA ILE A 300 19.70 -29.71 -7.90
C ILE A 300 19.56 -29.54 -6.39
N VAL A 301 20.67 -29.08 -5.79
CA VAL A 301 20.85 -28.86 -4.35
C VAL A 301 21.25 -27.41 -4.08
N GLY A 302 20.64 -26.81 -3.06
CA GLY A 302 20.96 -25.49 -2.52
C GLY A 302 22.01 -25.55 -1.41
N ASP A 303 22.66 -24.41 -1.13
CA ASP A 303 23.63 -24.26 -0.04
C ASP A 303 23.10 -23.27 1.00
N ALA A 304 22.42 -23.77 2.03
CA ALA A 304 21.64 -22.98 3.00
C ALA A 304 22.48 -22.03 3.89
N TYR A 305 23.81 -22.08 3.79
CA TYR A 305 24.73 -21.25 4.55
C TYR A 305 25.18 -19.97 3.81
N THR A 306 24.82 -19.83 2.54
CA THR A 306 25.21 -18.66 1.73
C THR A 306 24.27 -17.45 1.91
N GLN A 307 24.81 -16.24 1.76
CA GLN A 307 24.08 -14.95 1.75
C GLN A 307 23.71 -14.53 0.32
N ASP A 308 23.17 -15.46 -0.46
CA ASP A 308 22.80 -15.25 -1.85
C ASP A 308 21.53 -16.04 -2.15
N VAL A 309 20.78 -15.66 -3.17
CA VAL A 309 19.58 -16.39 -3.60
C VAL A 309 19.88 -17.85 -3.98
N VAL A 310 21.12 -18.16 -4.37
CA VAL A 310 21.57 -19.55 -4.59
C VAL A 310 21.47 -20.43 -3.36
N THR A 311 21.37 -19.83 -2.17
CA THR A 311 21.06 -20.53 -0.92
C THR A 311 19.76 -21.31 -1.03
N LEU A 312 18.72 -20.74 -1.66
CA LEU A 312 17.40 -21.35 -1.85
C LEU A 312 17.24 -22.02 -3.22
N THR A 313 18.20 -21.87 -4.14
CA THR A 313 18.06 -22.39 -5.51
C THR A 313 19.11 -23.43 -5.83
N ALA A 314 20.28 -23.06 -6.35
CA ALA A 314 21.25 -24.01 -6.89
C ALA A 314 22.68 -23.83 -6.35
N GLY A 315 22.82 -23.42 -5.08
CA GLY A 315 24.13 -23.08 -4.47
C GLY A 315 25.17 -24.20 -4.51
N LYS A 316 24.75 -25.47 -4.40
CA LYS A 316 25.63 -26.63 -4.60
C LYS A 316 25.58 -27.20 -6.01
N GLY A 317 24.54 -26.87 -6.77
CA GLY A 317 24.33 -27.36 -8.13
C GLY A 317 23.87 -28.82 -8.15
N SER A 318 24.29 -29.56 -9.18
CA SER A 318 23.81 -30.91 -9.46
C SER A 318 24.50 -31.96 -8.59
N GLN A 319 23.72 -32.76 -7.85
CA GLN A 319 24.17 -33.86 -7.00
C GLN A 319 23.46 -35.17 -7.37
N LEU A 320 24.05 -36.31 -7.01
CA LEU A 320 23.49 -37.63 -7.33
C LEU A 320 22.25 -37.92 -6.50
N CYS A 321 21.20 -38.45 -7.13
CA CYS A 321 19.93 -38.77 -6.45
C CYS A 321 20.03 -39.91 -5.43
N SER A 322 21.14 -40.65 -5.43
CA SER A 322 21.44 -41.68 -4.43
C SER A 322 21.94 -41.11 -3.09
N VAL A 323 22.29 -39.82 -3.04
CA VAL A 323 22.70 -39.13 -1.82
C VAL A 323 21.48 -38.47 -1.19
N ASN A 324 21.31 -38.65 0.12
CA ASN A 324 20.24 -37.97 0.84
C ASN A 324 20.67 -36.54 1.19
N HIS A 325 19.74 -35.60 1.09
CA HIS A 325 19.97 -34.19 1.43
C HIS A 325 18.91 -33.68 2.40
N GLU A 326 19.22 -32.64 3.15
CA GLU A 326 18.27 -31.98 4.05
C GLU A 326 17.16 -31.28 3.25
N LEU A 327 16.18 -30.71 3.94
CA LEU A 327 15.07 -29.99 3.34
C LEU A 327 14.91 -28.62 3.99
N VAL A 328 14.55 -27.62 3.18
CA VAL A 328 14.10 -26.32 3.67
C VAL A 328 12.59 -26.37 3.88
N CYS A 329 12.15 -26.25 5.12
CA CYS A 329 10.75 -26.22 5.52
C CYS A 329 10.29 -24.78 5.75
N VAL A 330 9.21 -24.39 5.07
CA VAL A 330 8.68 -23.02 5.05
C VAL A 330 7.27 -23.00 5.61
N GLU A 331 7.05 -22.19 6.66
CA GLU A 331 5.74 -22.02 7.29
C GLU A 331 4.71 -21.41 6.32
N GLN A 332 3.46 -21.84 6.44
CA GLN A 332 2.33 -21.48 5.59
C GLN A 332 1.31 -20.62 6.32
#